data_AF-A0A2M9L9R9-F1
#
_entry.id   AF-A0A2M9L9R9-F1
#
_cell.length_a   1.000
_cell.length_b   1.000
_cell.length_c   1.000
_cell.angle_alpha   90.00
_cell.angle_beta   90.00
_cell.angle_gamma   90.00
#
_symmetry.space_group_name_H-M   'P 1'
#
loop_
_entity.id
_entity.type
_entity.pdbx_description
1 polymer ?
#
loop_
_entity_poly.entity_id
_entity_poly.type
_entity_poly.pdbx_seq_one_letter_code
_entity_poly.pdbx_strand_id
1 'polypeptide(L)'
;MTQPPEITYSDELLADGTVHRRYSDGRNEWRSRSSDGRIHWRDDRGDSGTDERLGRDLVKRSHADGRAGYGRDIGYGRTVWGQGQYVLVNRSSFPGRLGVVLGALGLGAGIAAVQYAPELLSSDEEEELRREAERARSSGGDGGGGDGSGSSDGDDDGGFDDGFDDHGGFGTAGDGGDDHGAHGDAWDGDDFG
;
A
#
# COMPACT_ATOMS: atom_id res chain seq x y z
N MET A 1 -2.11 26.37 20.55
CA MET A 1 -1.29 25.23 20.09
C MET A 1 -0.89 25.52 18.66
N THR A 2 0.40 25.63 18.36
CA THR A 2 0.92 25.74 17.00
C THR A 2 0.78 24.39 16.32
N GLN A 3 0.27 24.39 15.08
CA GLN A 3 0.17 23.16 14.30
C GLN A 3 1.57 22.65 13.97
N PRO A 4 1.79 21.31 13.95
CA PRO A 4 3.04 20.74 13.47
C PRO A 4 3.34 21.22 12.04
N PRO A 5 4.61 21.48 11.69
CA PRO A 5 4.99 21.78 10.32
C PRO A 5 4.63 20.62 9.39
N GLU A 6 4.10 20.96 8.22
CA GLU A 6 3.72 20.01 7.18
C GLU A 6 4.85 19.89 6.14
N ILE A 7 5.20 18.65 5.80
CA ILE A 7 6.11 18.34 4.70
C ILE A 7 5.34 17.46 3.73
N THR A 8 4.96 18.02 2.59
CA THR A 8 4.31 17.25 1.52
C THR A 8 5.35 16.45 0.73
N TYR A 9 4.92 15.34 0.14
CA TYR A 9 5.73 14.54 -0.78
C TYR A 9 4.93 14.02 -1.97
N SER A 10 5.62 13.69 -3.06
CA SER A 10 5.06 13.02 -4.23
C SER A 10 5.91 11.79 -4.58
N ASP A 11 5.23 10.69 -4.86
CA ASP A 11 5.83 9.41 -5.23
C ASP A 11 5.68 9.14 -6.72
N GLU A 12 6.73 8.59 -7.31
CA GLU A 12 6.78 8.08 -8.67
C GLU A 12 7.27 6.63 -8.64
N LEU A 13 6.52 5.72 -9.25
CA LEU A 13 6.95 4.33 -9.43
C LEU A 13 7.92 4.27 -10.62
N LEU A 14 9.15 3.83 -10.37
CA LEU A 14 10.19 3.67 -11.38
C LEU A 14 10.07 2.31 -12.08
N ALA A 15 10.71 2.19 -13.25
CA ALA A 15 10.67 0.98 -14.07
C ALA A 15 11.30 -0.25 -13.40
N ASP A 16 12.16 -0.05 -12.40
CA ASP A 16 12.79 -1.11 -11.61
C ASP A 16 11.95 -1.54 -10.40
N GLY A 17 10.72 -1.02 -10.26
CA GLY A 17 9.81 -1.31 -9.16
C GLY A 17 10.10 -0.52 -7.87
N THR A 18 11.15 0.30 -7.85
CA THR A 18 11.42 1.21 -6.74
C THR A 18 10.51 2.45 -6.82
N VAL A 19 10.19 3.03 -5.67
CA VAL A 19 9.44 4.28 -5.58
C VAL A 19 10.40 5.42 -5.31
N HIS A 20 10.35 6.46 -6.15
CA HIS A 20 11.04 7.72 -5.93
C HIS A 20 10.09 8.73 -5.29
N ARG A 21 10.35 9.05 -4.03
CA ARG A 21 9.66 10.06 -3.25
C ARG A 21 10.40 11.39 -3.31
N ARG A 22 9.69 12.47 -3.61
CA ARG A 22 10.21 13.84 -3.61
C ARG A 22 9.50 14.66 -2.55
N TYR A 23 10.24 15.24 -1.63
CA TYR A 23 9.70 16.05 -0.55
C TYR A 23 9.72 17.54 -0.90
N SER A 24 8.75 18.29 -0.37
CA SER A 24 8.68 19.75 -0.47
C SER A 24 9.84 20.48 0.21
N ASP A 25 10.57 19.82 1.11
CA ASP A 25 11.78 20.34 1.76
C ASP A 25 13.07 20.11 0.94
N GLY A 26 12.92 19.62 -0.29
CA GLY A 26 14.01 19.36 -1.23
C GLY A 26 14.72 18.03 -1.06
N ARG A 27 14.29 17.15 -0.14
CA ARG A 27 14.79 15.77 -0.06
C ARG A 27 14.25 14.88 -1.16
N ASN A 28 15.03 13.87 -1.51
CA ASN A 28 14.60 12.75 -2.35
C ASN A 28 14.85 11.45 -1.60
N GLU A 29 13.90 10.52 -1.65
CA GLU A 29 14.01 9.21 -1.01
C GLU A 29 13.62 8.11 -2.03
N TRP A 30 14.40 7.05 -2.10
CA TRP A 30 14.10 5.86 -2.89
C TRP A 30 13.67 4.74 -1.97
N ARG A 31 12.53 4.13 -2.26
CA ARG A 31 11.88 3.11 -1.44
C ARG A 31 11.75 1.81 -2.23
N SER A 32 11.98 0.69 -1.56
CA SER A 32 11.78 -0.65 -2.11
C SER A 32 11.12 -1.54 -1.07
N ARG A 33 10.09 -2.29 -1.47
CA ARG A 33 9.40 -3.22 -0.60
C ARG A 33 10.09 -4.58 -0.60
N SER A 34 10.31 -5.13 0.58
CA SER A 34 10.77 -6.51 0.77
C SER A 34 9.60 -7.48 0.82
N SER A 35 9.88 -8.77 0.63
CA SER A 35 8.87 -9.83 0.66
C SER A 35 8.18 -10.00 2.03
N ASP A 36 8.80 -9.49 3.11
CA ASP A 36 8.19 -9.43 4.45
C ASP A 36 7.26 -8.21 4.65
N GLY A 37 7.11 -7.38 3.61
CA GLY A 37 6.30 -6.17 3.62
C GLY A 37 6.97 -5.00 4.34
N ARG A 38 8.26 -5.09 4.71
CA ARG A 38 9.05 -3.94 5.16
C ARG A 38 9.47 -3.09 3.98
N ILE A 39 9.64 -1.79 4.21
CA ILE A 39 10.09 -0.86 3.18
C ILE A 39 11.50 -0.40 3.50
N HIS A 40 12.46 -0.76 2.64
CA HIS A 40 13.79 -0.19 2.70
C HIS A 40 13.80 1.17 2.03
N TRP A 41 14.47 2.14 2.63
CA TRP A 41 14.58 3.48 2.08
C TRP A 41 16.01 3.99 2.15
N ARG A 42 16.35 4.87 1.21
CA ARG A 42 17.60 5.65 1.18
C ARG A 42 17.31 7.04 0.66
N ASP A 43 17.98 8.06 1.16
CA ASP A 43 17.80 9.44 0.71
C ASP A 43 19.02 10.00 -0.04
N ASP A 44 18.86 11.17 -0.63
CA ASP A 44 19.90 11.91 -1.36
C ASP A 44 20.90 12.63 -0.44
N ARG A 45 20.73 12.51 0.89
CA ARG A 45 21.60 13.07 1.92
C ARG A 45 22.47 12.00 2.59
N GLY A 46 22.33 10.74 2.17
CA GLY A 46 23.10 9.60 2.66
C GLY A 46 22.48 8.91 3.89
N ASP A 47 21.26 9.28 4.29
CA ASP A 47 20.50 8.52 5.30
C ASP A 47 19.82 7.33 4.63
N SER A 48 19.65 6.25 5.39
CA SER A 48 18.97 5.04 4.93
C SER A 48 18.43 4.25 6.09
N GLY A 49 17.49 3.35 5.82
CA GLY A 49 16.84 2.59 6.87
C GLY A 49 15.72 1.70 6.36
N THR A 50 14.88 1.30 7.32
CA THR A 50 13.74 0.42 7.09
C THR A 50 12.53 0.98 7.81
N ASP A 51 11.40 1.07 7.12
CA ASP A 51 10.08 1.33 7.69
C ASP A 51 9.33 -0.01 7.86
N GLU A 52 8.80 -0.22 9.06
CA GLU A 52 8.02 -1.40 9.44
C GLU A 52 6.64 -0.96 9.94
N ARG A 53 5.58 -1.49 9.34
CA ARG A 53 4.22 -1.30 9.86
C ARG A 53 4.03 -2.12 11.14
N LEU A 54 3.58 -1.46 12.19
CA LEU A 54 3.25 -2.02 13.50
C LEU A 54 1.75 -1.83 13.73
N GLY A 55 1.01 -2.91 13.93
CA GLY A 55 -0.46 -2.86 14.06
C GLY A 55 -1.13 -2.19 12.84
N ARG A 56 -2.19 -1.43 13.10
CA ARG A 56 -3.04 -0.83 12.06
C ARG A 56 -2.51 0.49 11.51
N ASP A 57 -2.02 1.36 12.39
CA ASP A 57 -1.77 2.77 12.07
C ASP A 57 -0.40 3.26 12.53
N LEU A 58 0.46 2.38 13.03
CA LEU A 58 1.78 2.75 13.49
C LEU A 58 2.85 2.30 12.49
N VAL A 59 3.85 3.14 12.29
CA VAL A 59 5.02 2.85 11.46
C VAL A 59 6.27 3.10 12.30
N LYS A 60 7.15 2.12 12.38
CA LYS A 60 8.49 2.26 12.95
C LYS A 60 9.48 2.52 11.83
N ARG A 61 10.20 3.64 11.90
CA ARG A 61 11.36 3.94 11.05
C ARG A 61 12.64 3.64 11.81
N SER A 62 13.40 2.67 11.34
CA SER A 62 14.73 2.33 11.86
C SER A 62 15.79 2.88 10.90
N HIS A 63 16.69 3.71 11.39
CA HIS A 63 17.80 4.27 10.63
C HIS A 63 19.01 3.33 10.67
N ALA A 64 19.84 3.36 9.64
CA ALA A 64 21.07 2.58 9.54
C ALA A 64 22.09 2.91 10.65
N ASP A 65 21.99 4.09 11.25
CA ASP A 65 22.80 4.52 12.40
C ASP A 65 22.29 4.00 13.76
N GLY A 66 21.23 3.20 13.76
CA GLY A 66 20.64 2.59 14.95
C GLY A 66 19.58 3.43 15.65
N ARG A 67 19.29 4.66 15.18
CA ARG A 67 18.16 5.45 15.69
C ARG A 67 16.84 4.83 15.23
N ALA A 68 15.81 4.95 16.05
CA ALA A 68 14.45 4.59 15.68
C ALA A 68 13.49 5.73 16.01
N GLY A 69 12.46 5.88 15.19
CA GLY A 69 11.37 6.81 15.41
C GLY A 69 10.04 6.20 14.98
N TYR A 70 8.95 6.73 15.51
CA TYR A 70 7.61 6.24 15.22
C TYR A 70 6.78 7.31 14.53
N GLY A 71 6.03 6.87 13.53
CA GLY A 71 5.01 7.62 12.81
C GLY A 71 3.65 6.99 13.07
N ARG A 72 2.61 7.81 13.15
CA ARG A 72 1.21 7.34 13.19
C ARG A 72 0.49 7.82 11.93
N ASP A 73 -0.01 6.89 11.13
CA ASP A 73 -0.90 7.15 10.02
C ASP A 73 -2.26 7.57 10.57
N ILE A 74 -2.68 8.80 10.27
CA ILE A 74 -3.97 9.34 10.71
C ILE A 74 -5.01 9.28 9.60
N GLY A 75 -4.72 8.54 8.53
CA GLY A 75 -5.54 8.39 7.34
C GLY A 75 -5.37 9.54 6.36
N TYR A 76 -5.97 9.37 5.17
CA TYR A 76 -5.96 10.36 4.09
C TYR A 76 -4.54 10.74 3.65
N GLY A 77 -3.61 9.78 3.66
CA GLY A 77 -2.22 9.97 3.24
C GLY A 77 -1.42 10.90 4.17
N ARG A 78 -1.74 10.91 5.47
CA ARG A 78 -1.08 11.78 6.46
C ARG A 78 -0.47 10.95 7.57
N THR A 79 0.81 11.19 7.83
CA THR A 79 1.55 10.46 8.87
C THR A 79 2.22 11.46 9.81
N VAL A 80 1.88 11.37 11.10
CA VAL A 80 2.42 12.23 12.16
C VAL A 80 3.67 11.59 12.76
N TRP A 81 4.80 12.28 12.74
CA TRP A 81 6.07 11.74 13.19
C TRP A 81 6.60 12.41 14.46
N GLY A 82 7.33 11.63 15.25
CA GLY A 82 8.13 12.11 16.38
C GLY A 82 7.32 12.92 17.39
N GLN A 83 6.16 12.43 17.85
CA GLN A 83 5.26 13.16 18.77
C GLN A 83 4.71 14.49 18.22
N GLY A 84 4.46 14.56 16.91
CA GLY A 84 3.90 15.77 16.31
C GLY A 84 4.92 16.84 16.01
N GLN A 85 6.19 16.47 15.84
CA GLN A 85 7.23 17.39 15.39
C GLN A 85 7.03 17.78 13.92
N TYR A 86 6.47 16.89 13.10
CA TYR A 86 6.06 17.19 11.73
C TYR A 86 5.02 16.19 11.24
N VAL A 87 4.35 16.54 10.15
CA VAL A 87 3.38 15.69 9.44
C VAL A 87 3.87 15.51 8.01
N LEU A 88 3.98 14.26 7.56
CA LEU A 88 4.16 13.94 6.15
C LEU A 88 2.81 13.84 5.46
N VAL A 89 2.68 14.42 4.27
CA VAL A 89 1.42 14.44 3.50
C VAL A 89 1.65 13.98 2.08
N ASN A 90 0.97 12.88 1.70
CA ASN A 90 1.00 12.32 0.36
C ASN A 90 0.25 13.22 -0.63
N ARG A 91 0.92 13.57 -1.72
CA ARG A 91 0.36 14.33 -2.86
C ARG A 91 0.46 13.58 -4.18
N SER A 92 0.79 12.30 -4.14
CA SER A 92 0.96 11.45 -5.31
C SER A 92 -0.37 11.27 -6.05
N SER A 93 -0.29 11.21 -7.38
CA SER A 93 -1.42 10.92 -8.27
C SER A 93 -1.00 9.77 -9.17
N PHE A 94 -1.44 8.54 -8.88
CA PHE A 94 -1.08 7.36 -9.67
C PHE A 94 -1.99 7.24 -10.91
N PRO A 95 -1.47 7.05 -12.13
CA PRO A 95 -2.26 6.74 -13.30
C PRO A 95 -2.61 5.24 -13.31
N GLY A 96 -3.88 4.88 -13.08
CA GLY A 96 -4.36 3.49 -13.26
C GLY A 96 -5.37 3.01 -12.21
N ARG A 97 -5.39 3.65 -11.05
CA ARG A 97 -6.50 3.60 -10.09
C ARG A 97 -6.80 5.04 -9.73
N LEU A 98 -8.04 5.35 -9.34
CA LEU A 98 -8.46 6.65 -8.80
C LEU A 98 -7.53 7.06 -7.66
N GLY A 99 -6.38 7.64 -8.03
CA GLY A 99 -5.49 8.34 -7.15
C GLY A 99 -6.33 9.49 -6.68
N VAL A 100 -6.88 9.34 -5.47
CA VAL A 100 -7.55 10.44 -4.81
C VAL A 100 -6.53 11.55 -4.87
N VAL A 101 -6.83 12.56 -5.69
CA VAL A 101 -6.18 13.85 -5.59
C VAL A 101 -6.53 14.29 -4.17
N LEU A 102 -5.71 13.94 -3.18
CA LEU A 102 -5.74 14.53 -1.84
C LEU A 102 -5.09 15.93 -1.92
N GLY A 103 -5.45 16.60 -3.01
CA GLY A 103 -5.16 17.95 -3.37
C GLY A 103 -6.22 18.83 -2.76
N ALA A 104 -5.84 19.55 -1.71
CA ALA A 104 -6.54 20.70 -1.14
C ALA A 104 -7.70 20.41 -0.16
N LEU A 105 -7.42 19.69 0.91
CA LEU A 105 -8.01 20.05 2.20
C LEU A 105 -6.94 20.71 3.07
N GLY A 106 -6.69 21.99 2.80
CA GLY A 106 -6.22 22.87 3.86
C GLY A 106 -7.34 22.98 4.88
N LEU A 107 -7.26 22.24 5.97
CA LEU A 107 -8.25 22.30 7.03
C LEU A 107 -7.54 22.30 8.38
N GLY A 108 -7.70 23.42 9.09
CA GLY A 108 -7.23 23.64 10.45
C GLY A 108 -7.95 22.78 11.49
N ALA A 109 -7.93 21.46 11.34
CA ALA A 109 -8.28 20.51 12.38
C ALA A 109 -7.00 20.19 13.16
N GLY A 110 -6.93 20.66 14.41
CA GLY A 110 -5.80 20.35 15.29
C GLY A 110 -5.59 18.84 15.39
N ILE A 111 -4.34 18.40 15.31
CA ILE A 111 -3.97 17.02 15.64
C ILE A 111 -4.31 16.83 17.12
N ALA A 112 -5.31 16.00 17.43
CA ALA A 112 -5.65 15.68 18.81
C ALA A 112 -4.51 14.86 19.42
N ALA A 113 -4.24 15.01 20.73
CA ALA A 113 -3.10 14.33 21.37
C ALA A 113 -3.13 12.79 21.24
N VAL A 114 -4.30 12.20 20.99
CA VAL A 114 -4.47 10.76 20.73
C VAL A 114 -3.87 10.29 19.39
N GLN A 115 -3.49 11.23 18.52
CA GLN A 115 -2.97 10.97 17.18
C GLN A 115 -1.43 10.99 17.12
N TYR A 116 -0.75 11.16 18.26
CA TYR A 116 0.70 11.10 18.30
C TYR A 116 1.18 9.65 18.42
N ALA A 117 2.24 9.33 17.69
CA ALA A 117 2.97 8.08 17.86
C ALA A 117 3.76 8.10 19.18
N PRO A 118 3.90 6.96 19.89
CA PRO A 118 4.73 6.87 21.10
C PRO A 118 6.19 7.26 20.81
N GLU A 119 6.91 7.78 21.83
CA GLU A 119 8.34 8.10 21.68
C GLU A 119 9.19 6.84 21.62
N LEU A 120 8.83 5.86 22.44
CA LEU A 120 9.52 4.59 22.60
C LEU A 120 8.47 3.50 22.78
N LEU A 121 8.76 2.33 22.20
CA LEU A 121 8.08 1.08 22.48
C LEU A 121 9.12 0.09 22.98
N SER A 122 8.73 -0.76 23.91
CA SER A 122 9.54 -1.91 24.30
C SER A 122 9.53 -2.97 23.19
N SER A 123 10.54 -3.84 23.17
CA SER A 123 10.63 -4.93 22.19
C SER A 123 9.42 -5.88 22.25
N ASP A 124 8.87 -6.09 23.44
CA ASP A 124 7.70 -6.95 23.63
C ASP A 124 6.42 -6.32 23.04
N GLU A 125 6.24 -5.00 23.23
CA GLU A 125 5.10 -4.26 22.64
C GLU A 125 5.20 -4.22 21.11
N GLU A 126 6.40 -4.02 20.56
CA GLU A 126 6.61 -4.07 19.11
C GLU A 126 6.23 -5.44 18.51
N GLU A 127 6.58 -6.53 19.18
CA GLU A 127 6.27 -7.90 18.73
C GLU A 127 4.78 -8.22 18.83
N GLU A 128 4.08 -7.69 19.83
CA GLU A 128 2.62 -7.78 19.89
C GLU A 128 1.95 -7.06 18.71
N LEU A 129 2.39 -5.83 18.41
CA LEU A 129 1.88 -5.05 17.28
C LEU A 129 2.24 -5.68 15.92
N ARG A 130 3.41 -6.32 15.81
CA ARG A 130 3.81 -7.07 14.61
C ARG A 130 2.87 -8.25 14.39
N ARG A 131 2.55 -9.01 15.43
CA ARG A 131 1.56 -10.11 15.38
C ARG A 131 0.16 -9.62 15.02
N GLU A 132 -0.25 -8.45 15.49
CA GLU A 132 -1.52 -7.83 15.09
C GLU A 132 -1.53 -7.49 13.59
N ALA A 133 -0.46 -6.87 13.08
CA ALA A 133 -0.34 -6.52 11.67
C ALA A 133 -0.36 -7.76 10.75
N GLU A 134 0.33 -8.83 11.15
CA GLU A 134 0.31 -10.11 10.44
C GLU A 134 -1.12 -10.70 10.37
N ARG A 135 -1.84 -10.71 11.50
CA ARG A 135 -3.23 -11.19 11.56
C ARG A 135 -4.16 -10.37 10.67
N ALA A 136 -4.02 -9.05 10.66
CA ALA A 136 -4.83 -8.16 9.83
C ALA A 136 -4.60 -8.41 8.32
N ARG A 137 -3.36 -8.70 7.91
CA ARG A 137 -3.03 -9.08 6.53
C ARG A 137 -3.64 -10.42 6.13
N SER A 138 -3.70 -11.39 7.05
CA SER A 138 -4.32 -12.70 6.79
C SER A 138 -5.85 -12.67 6.76
N SER A 139 -6.51 -11.67 7.36
CA SER A 139 -7.99 -11.57 7.39
C SER A 139 -8.60 -10.77 6.24
N GLY A 140 -7.79 -10.15 5.37
CA GLY A 140 -8.26 -9.25 4.29
C GLY A 140 -8.64 -9.94 2.97
N GLY A 141 -8.56 -11.26 2.89
CA GLY A 141 -8.77 -12.01 1.66
C GLY A 141 -9.83 -13.09 1.78
N ASP A 142 -11.11 -12.72 1.97
CA ASP A 142 -12.27 -13.59 1.72
C ASP A 142 -13.54 -12.73 1.62
N GLY A 143 -13.73 -12.09 0.47
CA GLY A 143 -14.85 -11.19 0.18
C GLY A 143 -15.51 -11.52 -1.16
N GLY A 144 -16.03 -12.75 -1.30
CA GLY A 144 -16.76 -13.21 -2.48
C GLY A 144 -18.10 -13.84 -2.11
N GLY A 145 -18.96 -13.09 -1.43
CA GLY A 145 -20.38 -13.44 -1.27
C GLY A 145 -21.18 -12.87 -2.43
N GLY A 146 -21.81 -13.75 -3.22
CA GLY A 146 -22.70 -13.41 -4.32
C GLY A 146 -23.71 -14.54 -4.52
N ASP A 147 -24.90 -14.27 -4.02
CA ASP A 147 -26.10 -15.05 -3.80
C ASP A 147 -26.98 -15.21 -5.05
N GLY A 148 -27.61 -16.40 -5.15
CA GLY A 148 -28.98 -16.55 -5.66
C GLY A 148 -29.17 -16.74 -7.17
N SER A 149 -29.64 -17.93 -7.55
CA SER A 149 -30.98 -18.14 -8.14
C SER A 149 -31.04 -19.42 -9.00
N GLY A 150 -32.16 -20.15 -8.87
CA GLY A 150 -32.67 -21.03 -9.93
C GLY A 150 -32.59 -22.53 -9.68
N SER A 151 -33.66 -23.09 -9.11
CA SER A 151 -34.11 -24.44 -9.47
C SER A 151 -34.08 -24.63 -10.99
N SER A 152 -33.66 -25.80 -11.47
CA SER A 152 -34.45 -26.64 -12.39
C SER A 152 -33.74 -27.97 -12.61
N ASP A 153 -34.54 -29.03 -12.51
CA ASP A 153 -34.30 -30.39 -12.98
C ASP A 153 -33.76 -30.45 -14.42
N GLY A 154 -33.02 -31.50 -14.76
CA GLY A 154 -32.66 -31.78 -16.15
C GLY A 154 -31.49 -32.73 -16.30
N ASP A 155 -31.77 -34.01 -16.10
CA ASP A 155 -30.98 -35.13 -16.61
C ASP A 155 -30.74 -35.04 -18.13
N ASP A 156 -29.60 -35.60 -18.53
CA ASP A 156 -29.39 -36.43 -19.73
C ASP A 156 -29.68 -35.85 -21.14
N ASP A 157 -28.59 -35.84 -21.91
CA ASP A 157 -28.43 -36.19 -23.32
C ASP A 157 -29.52 -35.90 -24.37
N GLY A 158 -29.07 -35.24 -25.45
CA GLY A 158 -29.30 -35.77 -26.78
C GLY A 158 -29.87 -34.79 -27.81
N GLY A 159 -28.99 -34.35 -28.71
CA GLY A 159 -29.32 -33.97 -30.09
C GLY A 159 -29.66 -32.50 -30.31
N PHE A 160 -28.96 -31.84 -31.24
CA PHE A 160 -29.51 -31.43 -32.54
C PHE A 160 -28.37 -31.03 -33.49
N ASP A 161 -28.50 -31.54 -34.72
CA ASP A 161 -27.63 -31.46 -35.91
C ASP A 161 -27.17 -30.05 -36.28
N ASP A 162 -28.04 -29.13 -36.64
CA ASP A 162 -27.90 -28.63 -38.01
C ASP A 162 -27.47 -27.15 -38.14
N GLY A 163 -26.36 -26.91 -38.85
CA GLY A 163 -26.33 -25.86 -39.89
C GLY A 163 -25.16 -24.85 -39.93
N PHE A 164 -24.28 -25.08 -40.92
CA PHE A 164 -23.68 -24.09 -41.85
C PHE A 164 -22.69 -23.01 -41.36
N ASP A 165 -21.41 -23.29 -41.69
CA ASP A 165 -20.47 -22.51 -42.52
C ASP A 165 -20.12 -21.02 -42.28
N ASP A 166 -18.79 -20.82 -42.36
CA ASP A 166 -18.04 -19.67 -42.87
C ASP A 166 -17.74 -18.50 -41.90
N HIS A 167 -16.50 -18.46 -41.40
CA HIS A 167 -15.52 -17.45 -41.83
C HIS A 167 -14.17 -17.56 -41.07
N GLY A 168 -13.08 -17.66 -41.83
CA GLY A 168 -11.82 -16.99 -41.50
C GLY A 168 -10.79 -17.78 -40.70
N GLY A 169 -9.91 -18.50 -41.41
CA GLY A 169 -8.67 -19.01 -40.84
C GLY A 169 -7.64 -17.91 -40.55
N PHE A 170 -6.86 -18.11 -39.49
CA PHE A 170 -5.41 -17.94 -39.49
C PHE A 170 -4.84 -18.78 -38.35
N GLY A 171 -3.87 -19.63 -38.67
CA GLY A 171 -3.16 -20.41 -37.66
C GLY A 171 -2.19 -19.52 -36.90
N THR A 172 -2.12 -19.69 -35.58
CA THR A 172 -0.89 -19.48 -34.82
C THR A 172 -0.74 -20.58 -33.79
N ALA A 173 0.42 -21.21 -33.86
CA ALA A 173 1.04 -22.13 -32.93
C ALA A 173 0.63 -21.94 -31.46
N GLY A 174 0.52 -23.07 -30.76
CA GLY A 174 0.47 -23.07 -29.31
C GLY A 174 1.69 -22.34 -28.73
N ASP A 175 1.40 -21.38 -27.87
CA ASP A 175 2.19 -20.97 -26.72
C ASP A 175 1.30 -20.00 -25.92
N GLY A 176 1.44 -19.99 -24.62
CA GLY A 176 0.61 -19.21 -23.72
C GLY A 176 -0.02 -20.09 -22.65
N GLY A 177 0.84 -20.82 -21.94
CA GLY A 177 0.49 -21.35 -20.64
C GLY A 177 -0.12 -20.23 -19.79
N ASP A 178 -1.15 -20.62 -19.08
CA ASP A 178 -1.84 -19.91 -18.01
C ASP A 178 -0.80 -19.53 -16.94
N ASP A 179 -0.07 -18.46 -17.22
CA ASP A 179 0.82 -17.80 -16.28
C ASP A 179 -0.08 -17.11 -15.26
N HIS A 180 -0.52 -17.88 -14.27
CA HIS A 180 -0.94 -17.39 -12.97
C HIS A 180 0.28 -16.78 -12.26
N GLY A 181 0.88 -15.77 -12.88
CA GLY A 181 1.96 -14.97 -12.34
C GLY A 181 1.41 -14.11 -11.21
N ALA A 182 1.66 -14.54 -9.99
CA ALA A 182 1.72 -13.77 -8.75
C ALA A 182 1.32 -12.28 -8.85
N HIS A 183 0.03 -11.97 -8.82
CA HIS A 183 -0.45 -10.62 -8.51
C HIS A 183 -0.47 -10.39 -6.99
N GLY A 184 0.66 -10.63 -6.33
CA GLY A 184 0.82 -10.52 -4.87
C GLY A 184 1.57 -9.28 -4.36
N ASP A 185 2.25 -8.52 -5.23
CA ASP A 185 3.32 -7.60 -4.81
C ASP A 185 3.15 -6.15 -5.29
N ALA A 186 1.94 -5.74 -5.68
CA ALA A 186 1.70 -4.36 -6.08
C ALA A 186 1.75 -3.41 -4.87
N TRP A 187 2.36 -2.23 -5.04
CA TRP A 187 2.29 -1.15 -4.06
C TRP A 187 0.82 -0.73 -3.86
N ASP A 188 0.34 -0.76 -2.62
CA ASP A 188 -1.01 -0.33 -2.27
C ASP A 188 -1.01 1.12 -1.73
N GLY A 189 -2.15 1.81 -1.79
CA GLY A 189 -2.29 3.20 -1.33
C GLY A 189 -1.82 3.44 0.12
N ASP A 190 -1.90 2.39 0.92
CA ASP A 190 -1.51 2.32 2.32
C ASP A 190 0.02 2.21 2.53
N ASP A 191 0.76 1.73 1.52
CA ASP A 191 2.22 1.56 1.58
C ASP A 191 2.97 2.89 1.41
N PHE A 192 2.25 3.91 0.98
CA PHE A 192 2.80 5.24 0.79
C PHE A 192 2.71 6.11 2.05
N GLY A 193 1.95 5.73 3.09
CA GLY A 193 1.84 6.50 4.35
C GLY A 193 3.17 6.91 4.96
#